data_AF-A0A821S8N1-F1
#
_entry.id   AF-A0A821S8N1-F1
#
_cell.length_a   1.000
_cell.length_b   1.000
_cell.length_c   1.000
_cell.angle_alpha   90.00
_cell.angle_beta   90.00
_cell.angle_gamma   90.00
#
_symmetry.space_group_name_H-M   'P 1'
#
loop_
_entity.id
_entity.type
_entity.pdbx_description
1 polymer ?
#
loop_
_entity_poly.entity_id
_entity_poly.type
_entity_poly.pdbx_seq_one_letter_code
_entity_poly.pdbx_strand_id
1 'polypeptide(L)'
;MNDTASSYSSILIAVSYQLNIYFGSFLLVAGNIGCMGNIILFRSPTLRARAYSIYLFWEAVSDFLYFNFVLMTRVLQRGFRIPILTRYDVLCKLRVFLTDWSNQVSFSFFAFATIDRLLSTQRSNKYRQWSNRADLALKICLICAFVWLLVFGHRLILYSATKGACIPLPGFYAYFDAYNEIFFKAICPPTVMIILAYLLIQNVRGVSQRQIAPTSNGTPANLTQRSALQLMDSRLTLMLMLQSFVVLITYIPFATQLMYSNITQYCPKSTLRNAQESVFAELTHLLSYTFFASSFYVSIITNVGFR
;
A
#
# COMPACT_ATOMS: atom_id res chain seq x y z
N MET A 1 41.12 -16.80 -6.18
CA MET A 1 39.70 -17.09 -5.82
C MET A 1 39.04 -15.95 -5.02
N ASN A 2 39.77 -15.19 -4.21
CA ASN A 2 39.20 -14.03 -3.50
C ASN A 2 38.88 -12.82 -4.43
N ASP A 3 39.65 -12.62 -5.50
CA ASP A 3 39.46 -11.46 -6.40
C ASP A 3 38.22 -11.57 -7.30
N THR A 4 37.81 -12.79 -7.65
CA THR A 4 36.57 -12.98 -8.42
C THR A 4 35.35 -12.71 -7.55
N ALA A 5 35.33 -13.22 -6.32
CA ALA A 5 34.24 -13.00 -5.38
C ALA A 5 34.07 -11.51 -5.01
N SER A 6 35.16 -10.77 -4.84
CA SER A 6 35.11 -9.32 -4.57
C SER A 6 34.60 -8.51 -5.77
N SER A 7 34.98 -8.91 -6.99
CA SER A 7 34.45 -8.33 -8.23
C SER A 7 32.94 -8.55 -8.37
N TYR A 8 32.44 -9.77 -8.13
CA TYR A 8 31.00 -10.08 -8.19
C TYR A 8 30.20 -9.30 -7.14
N SER A 9 30.68 -9.20 -5.90
CA SER A 9 30.04 -8.39 -4.86
C SER A 9 29.89 -6.93 -5.29
N SER A 10 30.91 -6.37 -5.95
CA SER A 10 30.88 -4.97 -6.42
C SER A 10 29.86 -4.74 -7.53
N ILE A 11 29.72 -5.70 -8.46
CA ILE A 11 28.70 -5.66 -9.53
C ILE A 11 27.29 -5.71 -8.93
N LEU A 12 27.04 -6.60 -7.97
CA LEU A 12 25.73 -6.71 -7.31
C LEU A 12 25.34 -5.42 -6.59
N ILE A 13 26.30 -4.81 -5.88
CA ILE A 13 26.11 -3.51 -5.24
C ILE A 13 25.78 -2.43 -6.29
N ALA A 14 26.47 -2.43 -7.43
CA ALA A 14 26.18 -1.51 -8.53
C ALA A 14 24.75 -1.70 -9.09
N VAL A 15 24.30 -2.95 -9.26
CA VAL A 15 22.93 -3.27 -9.70
C VAL A 15 21.89 -2.72 -8.73
N SER A 16 22.09 -2.88 -7.42
CA SER A 16 21.20 -2.32 -6.40
C SER A 16 21.04 -0.79 -6.52
N TYR A 17 22.13 -0.08 -6.82
CA TYR A 17 22.07 1.36 -7.08
C TYR A 17 21.29 1.71 -8.33
N GLN A 18 21.55 1.01 -9.44
CA GLN A 18 20.84 1.26 -10.70
C GLN A 18 19.34 0.93 -10.59
N LEU A 19 18.95 -0.08 -9.80
CA LEU A 19 17.56 -0.37 -9.52
C LEU A 19 16.86 0.81 -8.82
N ASN A 20 17.47 1.39 -7.79
CA ASN A 20 16.88 2.54 -7.09
C ASN A 20 16.82 3.79 -7.99
N ILE A 21 17.82 4.01 -8.84
CA ILE A 21 17.82 5.14 -9.77
C ILE A 21 16.72 4.96 -10.82
N TYR A 22 16.78 3.90 -11.63
CA TYR A 22 15.87 3.77 -12.77
C TYR A 22 14.47 3.33 -12.34
N PHE A 23 14.37 2.21 -11.63
CA PHE A 23 13.06 1.67 -11.24
C PHE A 23 12.42 2.50 -10.13
N GLY A 24 13.20 2.95 -9.14
CA GLY A 24 12.72 3.85 -8.10
C GLY A 24 12.25 5.22 -8.63
N SER A 25 13.00 5.87 -9.53
CA SER A 25 12.56 7.15 -10.10
C SER A 25 11.35 6.97 -11.02
N PHE A 26 11.28 5.88 -11.81
CA PHE A 26 10.11 5.55 -12.60
C PHE A 26 8.86 5.42 -11.72
N LEU A 27 8.95 4.64 -10.64
CA LEU A 27 7.86 4.46 -9.68
C LEU A 27 7.49 5.76 -8.97
N LEU A 28 8.45 6.65 -8.69
CA LEU A 28 8.18 7.94 -8.09
C LEU A 28 7.35 8.83 -9.03
N VAL A 29 7.69 8.90 -10.31
CA VAL A 29 6.95 9.70 -11.30
C VAL A 29 5.58 9.06 -11.57
N ALA A 30 5.53 7.77 -11.91
CA ALA A 30 4.30 7.05 -12.20
C ALA A 30 3.36 7.03 -10.98
N GLY A 31 3.88 6.78 -9.78
CA GLY A 31 3.13 6.79 -8.54
C GLY A 31 2.52 8.15 -8.21
N ASN A 32 3.26 9.25 -8.38
CA ASN A 32 2.71 10.60 -8.20
C ASN A 32 1.58 10.92 -9.19
N ILE A 33 1.78 10.61 -10.48
CA ILE A 33 0.75 10.77 -11.51
C ILE A 33 -0.50 9.96 -11.13
N GLY A 34 -0.31 8.70 -10.72
CA GLY A 34 -1.39 7.84 -10.26
C GLY A 34 -2.15 8.39 -9.06
N CYS A 35 -1.43 8.81 -8.01
CA CYS A 35 -2.05 9.38 -6.82
C CYS A 35 -2.83 10.65 -7.14
N MET A 36 -2.25 11.57 -7.92
CA MET A 36 -2.94 12.79 -8.36
C MET A 36 -4.21 12.46 -9.16
N GLY A 37 -4.13 11.49 -10.07
CA GLY A 37 -5.27 11.01 -10.84
C GLY A 37 -6.40 10.48 -9.95
N ASN A 38 -6.07 9.61 -8.99
CA ASN A 38 -7.03 9.08 -8.01
C ASN A 38 -7.63 10.20 -7.14
N ILE A 39 -6.81 11.12 -6.64
CA ILE A 39 -7.27 12.26 -5.84
C ILE A 39 -8.28 13.09 -6.63
N ILE A 40 -7.98 13.46 -7.88
CA ILE A 40 -8.87 14.22 -8.76
C ILE A 40 -10.17 13.44 -9.00
N LEU A 41 -10.04 12.14 -9.30
CA LEU A 41 -11.17 11.27 -9.61
C LEU A 41 -12.15 11.15 -8.45
N PHE A 42 -11.66 10.76 -7.28
CA PHE A 42 -12.50 10.61 -6.08
C PHE A 42 -12.94 11.95 -5.50
N ARG A 43 -12.38 13.08 -5.97
CA ARG A 43 -12.93 14.42 -5.76
C ARG A 43 -14.20 14.67 -6.58
N SER A 44 -14.67 13.82 -7.48
CA SER A 44 -15.90 14.10 -8.22
C SER A 44 -17.13 14.14 -7.28
N PRO A 45 -18.04 15.13 -7.38
CA PRO A 45 -19.24 15.22 -6.55
C PRO A 45 -20.10 13.95 -6.57
N THR A 46 -20.16 13.28 -7.72
CA THR A 46 -20.92 12.03 -7.93
C THR A 46 -20.35 10.87 -7.11
N LEU A 47 -19.04 10.82 -6.91
CA LEU A 47 -18.36 9.75 -6.19
C LEU A 47 -18.26 10.04 -4.69
N ARG A 48 -18.06 11.30 -4.29
CA ARG A 48 -17.96 11.71 -2.87
C ARG A 48 -19.20 11.38 -2.02
N ALA A 49 -20.36 11.18 -2.66
CA ALA A 49 -21.57 10.75 -1.97
C ALA A 49 -21.49 9.32 -1.40
N ARG A 50 -20.45 8.54 -1.73
CA ARG A 50 -20.31 7.14 -1.37
C ARG A 50 -19.15 6.90 -0.40
N ALA A 51 -19.36 6.06 0.61
CA ALA A 51 -18.37 5.77 1.64
C ALA A 51 -17.05 5.21 1.09
N TYR A 52 -17.11 4.19 0.23
CA TYR A 52 -15.88 3.61 -0.36
C TYR A 52 -15.01 4.64 -1.08
N SER A 53 -15.60 5.62 -1.78
CA SER A 53 -14.83 6.66 -2.48
C SER A 53 -14.08 7.58 -1.53
N ILE A 54 -14.60 7.78 -0.31
CA ILE A 54 -13.91 8.54 0.73
C ILE A 54 -12.68 7.76 1.23
N TYR A 55 -12.82 6.45 1.45
CA TYR A 55 -11.68 5.61 1.83
C TYR A 55 -10.58 5.64 0.75
N LEU A 56 -10.95 5.43 -0.52
CA LEU A 56 -9.99 5.46 -1.65
C LEU A 56 -9.37 6.83 -1.88
N PHE A 57 -10.10 7.92 -1.60
CA PHE A 57 -9.54 9.27 -1.64
C PHE A 57 -8.43 9.44 -0.61
N TRP A 58 -8.70 9.07 0.65
CA TRP A 58 -7.70 9.19 1.71
C TRP A 58 -6.55 8.19 1.57
N GLU A 59 -6.80 7.02 0.99
CA GLU A 59 -5.75 6.09 0.55
C GLU A 59 -4.80 6.78 -0.43
N ALA A 60 -5.33 7.40 -1.48
CA ALA A 60 -4.51 8.10 -2.47
C ALA A 60 -3.72 9.29 -1.89
N VAL A 61 -4.27 9.98 -0.90
CA VAL A 61 -3.55 11.04 -0.16
C VAL A 61 -2.40 10.42 0.67
N SER A 62 -2.64 9.30 1.33
CA SER A 62 -1.61 8.59 2.10
C SER A 62 -0.49 8.08 1.19
N ASP A 63 -0.85 7.51 0.04
CA ASP A 63 0.10 7.03 -0.96
C ASP A 63 0.94 8.17 -1.54
N PHE A 64 0.31 9.32 -1.80
CA PHE A 64 1.03 10.52 -2.24
C PHE A 64 2.09 10.94 -1.22
N LEU A 65 1.76 10.94 0.08
CA LEU A 65 2.73 11.21 1.14
C LEU A 65 3.84 10.15 1.19
N TYR A 66 3.47 8.87 1.04
CA TYR A 66 4.42 7.76 1.02
C TYR A 66 5.44 7.91 -0.12
N PHE A 67 5.00 8.22 -1.35
CA PHE A 67 5.91 8.44 -2.47
C PHE A 67 6.84 9.64 -2.26
N ASN A 68 6.29 10.78 -1.85
CA ASN A 68 7.07 12.03 -1.75
C ASN A 68 8.05 12.03 -0.56
N PHE A 69 7.72 11.39 0.56
CA PHE A 69 8.61 11.41 1.72
C PHE A 69 9.44 10.13 1.86
N VAL A 70 8.93 8.97 1.42
CA VAL A 70 9.59 7.69 1.64
C VAL A 70 10.35 7.24 0.40
N LEU A 71 9.68 7.15 -0.75
CA LEU A 71 10.34 6.71 -1.98
C LEU A 71 11.36 7.76 -2.45
N MET A 72 11.01 9.04 -2.43
CA MET A 72 11.94 10.11 -2.83
C MET A 72 13.23 10.08 -1.98
N THR A 73 13.11 10.02 -0.65
CA THR A 73 14.29 9.96 0.22
C THR A 73 15.09 8.66 0.02
N ARG A 74 14.41 7.54 -0.28
CA ARG A 74 15.07 6.29 -0.66
C ARG A 74 15.86 6.43 -1.96
N VAL A 75 15.29 7.00 -3.01
CA VAL A 75 15.96 7.20 -4.30
C VAL A 75 17.19 8.10 -4.13
N LEU A 76 17.08 9.19 -3.37
CA LEU A 76 18.21 10.08 -3.08
C LEU A 76 19.32 9.38 -2.28
N GLN A 77 18.96 8.62 -1.23
CA GLN A 77 19.95 7.99 -0.37
C GLN A 77 20.55 6.71 -0.96
N ARG A 78 19.72 5.82 -1.48
CA ARG A 78 20.16 4.53 -2.04
C ARG A 78 20.63 4.72 -3.47
N GLY A 79 19.87 5.38 -4.33
CA GLY A 79 20.26 5.60 -5.73
C GLY A 79 21.43 6.56 -5.89
N PHE A 80 21.27 7.80 -5.43
CA PHE A 80 22.28 8.87 -5.63
C PHE A 80 23.33 8.98 -4.52
N ARG A 81 23.28 8.09 -3.51
CA ARG A 81 24.21 8.07 -2.37
C ARG A 81 24.28 9.38 -1.58
N ILE A 82 23.18 10.15 -1.54
CA ILE A 82 23.11 11.40 -0.79
C ILE A 82 22.76 11.08 0.67
N PRO A 83 23.64 11.36 1.65
CA PRO A 83 23.47 10.95 3.05
C PRO A 83 22.49 11.85 3.83
N ILE A 84 21.27 12.04 3.32
CA ILE A 84 20.28 12.96 3.90
C ILE A 84 19.87 12.52 5.31
N LEU A 85 19.56 11.23 5.48
CA LEU A 85 19.04 10.71 6.76
C LEU A 85 20.10 10.53 7.83
N THR A 86 21.36 10.43 7.44
CA THR A 86 22.47 10.27 8.38
C THR A 86 23.01 11.63 8.80
N ARG A 87 22.77 12.67 7.98
CA ARG A 87 23.14 14.06 8.27
C ARG A 87 22.09 14.78 9.12
N TYR A 88 20.81 14.50 8.92
CA TYR A 88 19.72 15.22 9.59
C TYR A 88 18.83 14.27 10.41
N ASP A 89 18.97 14.33 11.73
CA ASP A 89 18.24 13.50 12.69
C ASP A 89 16.71 13.65 12.56
N VAL A 90 16.23 14.88 12.36
CA VAL A 90 14.80 15.18 12.14
C VAL A 90 14.26 14.45 10.90
N LEU A 91 15.02 14.42 9.80
CA LEU A 91 14.59 13.74 8.57
C LEU A 91 14.62 12.21 8.72
N CYS A 92 15.57 11.67 9.48
CA CYS A 92 15.58 10.25 9.87
C CYS A 92 14.29 9.87 10.59
N LYS A 93 13.98 10.57 11.70
CA LYS A 93 12.77 10.35 12.51
C LYS A 93 11.49 10.50 11.69
N LEU A 94 11.38 11.60 10.95
CA LEU A 94 10.20 11.91 10.13
C LEU A 94 9.99 10.85 9.05
N ARG A 95 11.06 10.43 8.36
CA ARG A 95 10.96 9.41 7.31
C ARG A 95 10.47 8.09 7.88
N VAL A 96 11.06 7.61 8.98
CA VAL A 96 10.66 6.33 9.58
C VAL A 96 9.19 6.41 10.00
N PHE A 97 8.81 7.44 10.76
CA PHE A 97 7.42 7.66 11.15
C PHE A 97 6.47 7.69 9.94
N LEU A 98 6.75 8.51 8.93
CA LEU A 98 5.90 8.60 7.74
C LEU A 98 5.84 7.28 6.98
N THR A 99 6.94 6.51 6.92
CA THR A 99 6.97 5.19 6.29
C THR A 99 5.93 4.28 6.90
N ASP A 100 5.88 4.18 8.22
CA ASP A 100 4.95 3.24 8.87
C ASP A 100 3.54 3.80 8.92
N TRP A 101 3.41 5.08 9.28
CA TRP A 101 2.11 5.73 9.39
C TRP A 101 1.36 5.73 8.06
N SER A 102 1.97 6.24 6.98
CA SER A 102 1.27 6.33 5.69
C SER A 102 1.03 4.96 5.05
N ASN A 103 1.95 3.99 5.24
CA ASN A 103 1.76 2.62 4.79
C ASN A 103 0.55 1.96 5.49
N GLN A 104 0.47 2.02 6.83
CA GLN A 104 -0.64 1.40 7.56
C GLN A 104 -1.97 2.12 7.33
N VAL A 105 -1.95 3.44 7.21
CA VAL A 105 -3.13 4.24 6.89
C VAL A 105 -3.67 3.87 5.50
N SER A 106 -2.79 3.76 4.49
CA SER A 106 -3.15 3.34 3.14
C SER A 106 -3.79 1.94 3.14
N PHE A 107 -3.11 0.94 3.72
CA PHE A 107 -3.67 -0.42 3.82
C PHE A 107 -5.01 -0.48 4.57
N SER A 108 -5.15 0.29 5.64
CA SER A 108 -6.39 0.34 6.41
C SER A 108 -7.54 0.92 5.59
N PHE A 109 -7.29 2.00 4.84
CA PHE A 109 -8.29 2.61 3.98
C PHE A 109 -8.66 1.70 2.81
N PHE A 110 -7.69 1.05 2.18
CA PHE A 110 -7.99 0.03 1.17
C PHE A 110 -8.83 -1.12 1.75
N ALA A 111 -8.51 -1.59 2.96
CA ALA A 111 -9.27 -2.62 3.65
C ALA A 111 -10.71 -2.14 3.96
N PHE A 112 -10.89 -0.92 4.44
CA PHE A 112 -12.22 -0.35 4.67
C PHE A 112 -13.01 -0.15 3.38
N ALA A 113 -12.38 0.28 2.28
CA ALA A 113 -13.01 0.33 0.96
C ALA A 113 -13.52 -1.05 0.52
N THR A 114 -12.71 -2.09 0.76
CA THR A 114 -13.08 -3.47 0.44
C THR A 114 -14.21 -3.98 1.33
N ILE A 115 -14.17 -3.72 2.64
CA ILE A 115 -15.25 -4.06 3.58
C ILE A 115 -16.54 -3.33 3.22
N ASP A 116 -16.47 -2.04 2.96
CA ASP A 116 -17.62 -1.24 2.53
C ASP A 116 -18.25 -1.83 1.26
N ARG A 117 -17.40 -2.23 0.31
CA ARG A 117 -17.86 -2.89 -0.91
C ARG A 117 -18.53 -4.23 -0.63
N LEU A 118 -17.95 -5.04 0.26
CA LEU A 118 -18.56 -6.31 0.71
C LEU A 118 -19.94 -6.07 1.30
N LEU A 119 -20.11 -5.06 2.15
CA LEU A 119 -21.40 -4.73 2.77
C LEU A 119 -22.40 -4.18 1.76
N SER A 120 -21.96 -3.37 0.80
CA SER A 120 -22.80 -2.82 -0.28
C SER A 120 -23.40 -3.89 -1.19
N THR A 121 -22.75 -5.05 -1.28
CA THR A 121 -23.14 -6.18 -2.14
C THR A 121 -23.92 -7.26 -1.39
N GLN A 122 -24.07 -7.14 -0.05
CA GLN A 122 -24.89 -8.05 0.75
C GLN A 122 -26.39 -7.93 0.43
N ARG A 123 -27.15 -9.02 0.65
CA ARG A 123 -28.60 -9.07 0.41
C ARG A 123 -29.40 -8.24 1.41
N SER A 124 -28.91 -8.07 2.63
CA SER A 124 -29.63 -7.37 3.68
C SER A 124 -29.59 -5.85 3.47
N ASN A 125 -30.76 -5.22 3.46
CA ASN A 125 -30.89 -3.76 3.33
C ASN A 125 -30.19 -3.01 4.47
N LYS A 126 -30.09 -3.61 5.68
CA LYS A 126 -29.41 -2.97 6.82
C LYS A 126 -27.91 -2.74 6.55
N TYR A 127 -27.21 -3.74 6.00
CA TYR A 127 -25.78 -3.61 5.67
C TYR A 127 -25.53 -2.63 4.52
N ARG A 128 -26.41 -2.62 3.52
CA ARG A 128 -26.34 -1.67 2.39
C ARG A 128 -26.55 -0.23 2.84
N GLN A 129 -27.48 0.01 3.76
CA GLN A 129 -27.72 1.34 4.31
C GLN A 129 -26.54 1.86 5.13
N TRP A 130 -25.78 0.97 5.78
CA TRP A 130 -24.60 1.35 6.53
C TRP A 130 -23.45 1.80 5.61
N SER A 131 -23.20 1.07 4.52
CA SER A 131 -22.19 1.42 3.51
C SER A 131 -22.50 2.72 2.75
N ASN A 132 -23.75 3.15 2.67
CA ASN A 132 -24.10 4.42 2.02
C ASN A 132 -23.83 5.68 2.88
N ARG A 133 -23.25 5.55 4.08
CA ARG A 133 -23.04 6.69 5.00
C ARG A 133 -21.66 7.32 4.84
N ALA A 134 -21.55 8.30 3.95
CA ALA A 134 -20.34 9.07 3.71
C ALA A 134 -19.76 9.73 4.98
N ASP A 135 -20.59 10.34 5.83
CA ASP A 135 -20.14 11.00 7.06
C ASP A 135 -19.51 10.02 8.07
N LEU A 136 -20.02 8.79 8.11
CA LEU A 136 -19.46 7.74 8.96
C LEU A 136 -18.09 7.30 8.43
N ALA A 137 -17.95 7.16 7.11
CA ALA A 137 -16.68 6.81 6.48
C ALA A 137 -15.58 7.84 6.79
N LEU A 138 -15.92 9.14 6.74
CA LEU A 138 -14.97 10.20 7.10
C LEU A 138 -14.54 10.10 8.57
N LYS A 139 -15.47 9.86 9.48
CA LYS A 139 -15.15 9.66 10.91
C LYS A 139 -14.24 8.45 11.12
N ILE A 140 -14.52 7.34 10.44
CA ILE A 140 -13.67 6.14 10.47
C ILE A 140 -12.27 6.45 9.95
N CYS A 141 -12.14 7.21 8.85
CA CYS A 141 -10.84 7.61 8.31
C CYS A 141 -10.02 8.40 9.34
N LEU A 142 -10.64 9.42 9.96
CA LEU A 142 -9.99 10.27 10.95
C LEU A 142 -9.56 9.49 12.20
N ILE A 143 -10.44 8.64 12.73
CA ILE A 143 -10.14 7.79 13.89
C ILE A 143 -8.99 6.84 13.55
N CYS A 144 -9.02 6.19 12.39
CA CYS A 144 -7.98 5.27 11.98
C CYS A 144 -6.62 5.96 11.81
N ALA A 145 -6.58 7.12 11.13
CA ALA A 145 -5.35 7.90 10.99
C ALA A 145 -4.78 8.34 12.36
N PHE A 146 -5.65 8.70 13.30
CA PHE A 146 -5.26 9.06 14.66
C PHE A 146 -4.74 7.87 15.46
N VAL A 147 -5.40 6.71 15.36
CA VAL A 147 -4.93 5.46 16.01
C VAL A 147 -3.52 5.11 15.52
N TRP A 148 -3.28 5.15 14.21
CA TRP A 148 -1.95 4.87 13.67
C TRP A 148 -0.92 5.94 14.06
N LEU A 149 -1.34 7.20 14.20
CA LEU A 149 -0.47 8.25 14.71
C LEU A 149 -0.02 7.97 16.16
N LEU A 150 -0.92 7.47 17.01
CA LEU A 150 -0.56 7.06 18.37
C LEU A 150 0.35 5.83 18.38
N VAL A 151 0.06 4.83 17.54
CA VAL A 151 0.86 3.60 17.45
C VAL A 151 2.28 3.89 16.99
N PHE A 152 2.49 4.72 15.96
CA PHE A 152 3.82 4.99 15.40
C PHE A 152 4.47 6.27 15.90
N GLY A 153 3.76 7.12 16.65
CA GLY A 153 4.28 8.41 17.13
C GLY A 153 5.56 8.29 17.95
N HIS A 154 5.72 7.18 18.67
CA HIS A 154 6.93 6.86 19.42
C HIS A 154 8.23 6.84 18.55
N ARG A 155 8.13 6.51 17.25
CA ARG A 155 9.27 6.51 16.31
C ARG A 155 9.83 7.91 16.04
N LEU A 156 9.03 8.98 16.24
CA LEU A 156 9.52 10.37 16.13
C LEU A 156 10.51 10.74 17.24
N ILE A 157 10.48 10.03 18.37
CA ILE A 157 11.31 10.34 19.54
C ILE A 157 12.46 9.33 19.66
N LEU A 158 12.17 8.05 19.43
CA LEU A 158 13.06 6.94 19.79
C LEU A 158 13.97 6.45 18.64
N TYR A 159 13.99 7.14 17.51
CA TYR A 159 14.96 6.92 16.43
C TYR A 159 16.07 7.95 16.47
N SER A 160 17.26 7.61 15.97
CA SER A 160 18.32 8.61 15.79
C SER A 160 19.25 8.31 14.62
N ALA A 161 19.76 9.39 14.02
CA ALA A 161 20.81 9.37 13.00
C ALA A 161 22.20 9.25 13.66
N THR A 162 22.56 8.06 14.15
CA THR A 162 23.87 7.80 14.76
C THR A 162 24.69 6.79 13.95
N LYS A 163 26.03 6.89 14.00
CA LYS A 163 26.96 5.95 13.35
C LYS A 163 26.74 5.79 11.83
N GLY A 164 26.32 6.86 11.15
CA GLY A 164 26.08 6.82 9.70
C GLY A 164 24.85 5.99 9.29
N ALA A 165 23.92 5.74 10.21
CA ALA A 165 22.65 5.07 9.92
C ALA A 165 21.49 5.72 10.70
N CYS A 166 20.28 5.50 10.20
CA CYS A 166 19.04 5.88 10.90
C CYS A 166 18.50 4.61 11.57
N ILE A 167 18.69 4.50 12.89
CA ILE A 167 18.41 3.27 13.66
C ILE A 167 17.59 3.58 14.91
N PRO A 168 16.82 2.62 15.43
CA PRO A 168 16.17 2.76 16.73
C PRO A 168 17.21 2.89 17.85
N LEU A 169 16.83 3.57 18.93
CA LEU A 169 17.65 3.64 20.14
C LEU A 169 17.96 2.22 20.67
N PRO A 170 19.21 1.97 21.11
CA PRO A 170 19.62 0.64 21.56
C PRO A 170 18.90 0.23 22.85
N GLY A 171 18.93 -1.07 23.15
CA GLY A 171 18.31 -1.66 24.33
C GLY A 171 16.94 -2.26 24.03
N PHE A 172 16.02 -2.19 24.99
CA PHE A 172 14.68 -2.79 24.88
C PHE A 172 13.90 -2.28 23.66
N TYR A 173 14.05 -0.99 23.33
CA TYR A 173 13.31 -0.39 22.24
C TYR A 173 13.64 -1.00 20.87
N ALA A 174 14.89 -1.32 20.59
CA ALA A 174 15.28 -1.95 19.32
C ALA A 174 14.57 -3.30 19.09
N TYR A 175 14.40 -4.10 20.14
CA TYR A 175 13.63 -5.35 20.06
C TYR A 175 12.13 -5.09 19.85
N PHE A 176 11.55 -4.18 20.63
CA PHE A 176 10.15 -3.78 20.47
C PHE A 176 9.86 -3.30 19.05
N ASP A 177 10.73 -2.46 18.50
CA ASP A 177 10.58 -1.88 17.16
C ASP A 177 10.69 -2.95 16.06
N ALA A 178 11.62 -3.90 16.19
CA ALA A 178 11.76 -5.03 15.27
C ALA A 178 10.51 -5.93 15.28
N TYR A 179 9.96 -6.26 16.46
CA TYR A 179 8.73 -7.04 16.55
C TYR A 179 7.52 -6.28 15.99
N ASN A 180 7.42 -4.98 16.28
CA ASN A 180 6.37 -4.11 15.75
C ASN A 180 6.43 -4.07 14.22
N GLU A 181 7.63 -3.94 13.65
CA GLU A 181 7.84 -3.93 12.21
C GLU A 181 7.42 -5.26 11.56
N ILE A 182 7.83 -6.40 12.11
CA ILE A 182 7.42 -7.72 11.58
C ILE A 182 5.90 -7.88 11.65
N PHE A 183 5.30 -7.57 12.79
CA PHE A 183 3.86 -7.77 12.99
C PHE A 183 3.03 -6.89 12.07
N PHE A 184 3.28 -5.57 12.07
CA PHE A 184 2.48 -4.62 11.32
C PHE A 184 2.85 -4.56 9.84
N LYS A 185 4.08 -4.90 9.41
CA LYS A 185 4.41 -4.89 7.98
C LYS A 185 4.35 -6.25 7.32
N ALA A 186 4.84 -7.31 7.97
CA ALA A 186 4.98 -8.62 7.31
C ALA A 186 3.76 -9.52 7.51
N ILE A 187 3.10 -9.47 8.67
CA ILE A 187 2.04 -10.43 9.00
C ILE A 187 0.65 -9.81 8.79
N CYS A 188 0.35 -8.72 9.48
CA CYS A 188 -1.02 -8.19 9.56
C CYS A 188 -1.61 -7.78 8.20
N PRO A 189 -0.95 -6.94 7.36
CA PRO A 189 -1.53 -6.47 6.11
C PRO A 189 -1.79 -7.63 5.12
N PRO A 190 -0.82 -8.52 4.83
CA PRO A 190 -1.08 -9.65 3.93
C PRO A 190 -2.23 -10.54 4.40
N THR A 191 -2.30 -10.87 5.70
CA THR A 191 -3.37 -11.73 6.22
C THR A 191 -4.74 -11.09 6.06
N VAL A 192 -4.89 -9.82 6.43
CA VAL A 192 -6.14 -9.07 6.26
C VAL A 192 -6.53 -8.99 4.78
N MET A 193 -5.57 -8.68 3.91
CA MET A 193 -5.80 -8.54 2.47
C MET A 193 -6.20 -9.86 1.81
N ILE A 194 -5.58 -10.99 2.19
CA ILE A 194 -5.95 -12.32 1.70
C ILE A 194 -7.39 -12.65 2.09
N ILE A 195 -7.75 -12.43 3.36
CA ILE A 195 -9.10 -12.69 3.87
C ILE A 195 -10.11 -11.82 3.12
N LEU A 196 -9.85 -10.52 2.98
CA LEU A 196 -10.76 -9.59 2.29
C LEU A 196 -10.87 -9.91 0.80
N ALA A 197 -9.78 -10.23 0.12
CA ALA A 197 -9.78 -10.63 -1.28
C ALA A 197 -10.60 -11.91 -1.50
N TYR A 198 -10.45 -12.90 -0.62
CA TYR A 198 -11.23 -14.13 -0.66
C TYR A 198 -12.73 -13.85 -0.50
N LEU A 199 -13.10 -13.08 0.53
CA LEU A 199 -14.50 -12.69 0.77
C LEU A 199 -15.08 -11.89 -0.41
N LEU A 200 -14.27 -11.03 -1.04
CA LEU A 200 -14.68 -10.23 -2.19
C LEU A 200 -15.00 -11.11 -3.39
N ILE A 201 -14.14 -12.09 -3.69
CA ILE A 201 -14.35 -13.06 -4.76
C ILE A 201 -15.62 -13.89 -4.51
N GLN A 202 -15.84 -14.37 -3.28
CA GLN A 202 -17.05 -15.11 -2.94
C GLN A 202 -18.32 -14.28 -3.17
N ASN A 203 -18.30 -13.02 -2.73
CA ASN A 203 -19.45 -12.13 -2.83
C ASN A 203 -19.76 -11.79 -4.30
N VAL A 204 -18.73 -11.51 -5.12
CA VAL A 204 -18.90 -11.27 -6.56
C VAL A 204 -19.54 -12.47 -7.27
N ARG A 205 -19.09 -13.69 -6.97
CA ARG A 205 -19.70 -14.91 -7.53
C ARG A 205 -21.17 -15.03 -7.13
N GLY A 206 -21.49 -14.73 -5.88
CA GLY A 206 -22.88 -14.74 -5.38
C GLY A 206 -23.77 -13.66 -6.01
N VAL A 207 -23.24 -12.48 -6.31
CA VAL A 207 -23.98 -11.41 -7.00
C VAL A 207 -24.25 -11.78 -8.46
N SER A 208 -23.24 -12.29 -9.17
CA SER A 208 -23.37 -12.74 -10.57
C SER A 208 -24.46 -13.80 -10.73
N GLN A 209 -24.49 -14.80 -9.84
CA GLN A 209 -25.52 -15.85 -9.84
C GLN A 209 -26.94 -15.31 -9.60
N ARG A 210 -27.10 -14.23 -8.82
CA ARG A 210 -28.41 -13.63 -8.50
C ARG A 210 -28.93 -12.71 -9.60
N GLN A 211 -28.04 -12.11 -10.39
CA GLN A 211 -28.41 -11.17 -11.46
C GLN A 211 -29.05 -11.87 -12.68
N ILE A 212 -28.93 -13.20 -12.79
CA ILE A 212 -29.50 -14.00 -13.89
C ILE A 212 -31.02 -14.21 -13.73
N ALA A 213 -31.62 -13.86 -12.58
CA ALA A 213 -33.07 -13.93 -12.39
C ALA A 213 -33.77 -12.67 -12.96
N PRO A 214 -34.56 -12.77 -14.05
CA PRO A 214 -35.17 -11.62 -14.69
C PRO A 214 -36.27 -11.05 -13.79
N THR A 215 -36.13 -9.80 -13.38
CA THR A 215 -37.16 -9.08 -12.61
C THR A 215 -38.03 -8.32 -13.62
N SER A 216 -39.15 -8.92 -14.06
CA SER A 216 -39.90 -8.45 -15.25
C SER A 216 -40.83 -7.24 -15.04
N ASN A 217 -40.81 -6.53 -13.91
CA ASN A 217 -41.88 -5.56 -13.58
C ASN A 217 -41.38 -4.12 -13.28
N GLY A 218 -40.32 -3.63 -13.94
CA GLY A 218 -39.80 -2.26 -13.74
C GLY A 218 -40.17 -1.29 -14.87
N THR A 219 -40.52 -0.05 -14.53
CA THR A 219 -40.70 1.05 -15.49
C THR A 219 -39.37 1.42 -16.20
N PRO A 220 -39.39 1.75 -17.51
CA PRO A 220 -38.19 1.87 -18.35
C PRO A 220 -37.20 2.96 -17.92
N ALA A 221 -37.67 4.08 -17.34
CA ALA A 221 -36.80 5.17 -16.88
C ALA A 221 -35.97 4.80 -15.63
N ASN A 222 -36.51 3.97 -14.73
CA ASN A 222 -35.79 3.52 -13.55
C ASN A 222 -34.79 2.38 -13.87
N LEU A 223 -35.02 1.65 -14.96
CA LEU A 223 -34.16 0.55 -15.40
C LEU A 223 -32.82 1.04 -15.95
N THR A 224 -32.81 2.15 -16.70
CA THR A 224 -31.59 2.74 -17.31
C THR A 224 -30.66 3.38 -16.27
N GLN A 225 -31.21 4.09 -15.28
CA GLN A 225 -30.40 4.64 -14.17
C GLN A 225 -29.83 3.53 -13.28
N ARG A 226 -30.61 2.48 -13.03
CA ARG A 226 -30.20 1.35 -12.18
C ARG A 226 -29.14 0.49 -12.85
N SER A 227 -29.21 0.29 -14.17
CA SER A 227 -28.19 -0.44 -14.93
C SER A 227 -26.86 0.34 -15.00
N ALA A 228 -26.91 1.67 -15.17
CA ALA A 228 -25.70 2.51 -15.14
C ALA A 228 -25.00 2.48 -13.77
N LEU A 229 -25.77 2.57 -12.68
CA LEU A 229 -25.24 2.46 -11.32
C LEU A 229 -24.63 1.07 -11.05
N GLN A 230 -25.29 0.00 -11.50
CA GLN A 230 -24.79 -1.37 -11.37
C GLN A 230 -23.51 -1.61 -12.17
N LEU A 231 -23.40 -1.03 -13.37
CA LEU A 231 -22.20 -1.13 -14.20
C LEU A 231 -21.00 -0.46 -13.51
N MET A 232 -21.18 0.74 -12.97
CA MET A 232 -20.14 1.45 -12.23
C MET A 232 -19.69 0.64 -11.01
N ASP A 233 -20.66 0.10 -10.28
CA ASP A 233 -20.44 -0.78 -9.14
C ASP A 233 -19.61 -2.02 -9.49
N SER A 234 -19.94 -2.73 -10.57
CA SER A 234 -19.18 -3.91 -11.01
C SER A 234 -17.75 -3.56 -11.40
N ARG A 235 -17.54 -2.43 -12.07
CA ARG A 235 -16.20 -1.94 -12.45
C ARG A 235 -15.33 -1.62 -11.23
N LEU A 236 -15.92 -1.00 -10.22
CA LEU A 236 -15.23 -0.70 -8.96
C LEU A 236 -14.88 -1.97 -8.18
N THR A 237 -15.77 -2.97 -8.16
CA THR A 237 -15.43 -4.26 -7.55
C THR A 237 -14.29 -4.94 -8.29
N LEU A 238 -14.28 -4.87 -9.63
CA LEU A 238 -13.19 -5.41 -10.45
C LEU A 238 -11.86 -4.71 -10.14
N MET A 239 -11.89 -3.38 -10.01
CA MET A 239 -10.72 -2.59 -9.61
C MET A 239 -10.15 -3.06 -8.26
N LEU A 240 -10.98 -3.21 -7.23
CA LEU A 240 -10.55 -3.70 -5.91
C LEU A 240 -10.02 -5.13 -5.95
N MET A 241 -10.61 -6.02 -6.77
CA MET A 241 -10.11 -7.39 -6.96
C MET A 241 -8.73 -7.41 -7.62
N LEU A 242 -8.55 -6.63 -8.70
CA LEU A 242 -7.26 -6.52 -9.39
C LEU A 242 -6.19 -5.90 -8.48
N GLN A 243 -6.52 -4.84 -7.76
CA GLN A 243 -5.60 -4.21 -6.81
C GLN A 243 -5.23 -5.18 -5.67
N SER A 244 -6.18 -5.97 -5.17
CA SER A 244 -5.90 -7.03 -4.19
C SER A 244 -4.92 -8.07 -4.74
N PHE A 245 -5.06 -8.48 -6.01
CA PHE A 245 -4.12 -9.41 -6.64
C PHE A 245 -2.71 -8.81 -6.78
N VAL A 246 -2.61 -7.53 -7.15
CA VAL A 246 -1.33 -6.82 -7.21
C VAL A 246 -0.65 -6.80 -5.83
N VAL A 247 -1.41 -6.54 -4.75
CA VAL A 247 -0.87 -6.61 -3.36
C VAL A 247 -0.26 -7.97 -3.07
N LEU A 248 -0.96 -9.05 -3.39
CA LEU A 248 -0.47 -10.40 -3.08
C LEU A 248 0.86 -10.69 -3.78
N ILE A 249 0.97 -10.34 -5.07
CA ILE A 249 2.20 -10.59 -5.85
C ILE A 249 3.35 -9.70 -5.38
N THR A 250 3.08 -8.43 -5.07
CA THR A 250 4.12 -7.44 -4.79
C THR A 250 4.56 -7.41 -3.33
N TYR A 251 3.62 -7.61 -2.41
CA TYR A 251 3.84 -7.38 -0.99
C TYR A 251 4.20 -8.65 -0.21
N ILE A 252 3.79 -9.85 -0.66
CA ILE A 252 4.24 -11.10 -0.05
C ILE A 252 5.77 -11.27 -0.16
N PRO A 253 6.42 -11.06 -1.32
CA PRO A 253 7.88 -11.13 -1.41
C PRO A 253 8.60 -10.13 -0.50
N PHE A 254 8.00 -8.95 -0.30
CA PHE A 254 8.52 -7.96 0.64
C PHE A 254 8.41 -8.45 2.08
N ALA A 255 7.25 -8.95 2.49
CA ALA A 255 7.02 -9.49 3.83
C ALA A 255 7.94 -10.67 4.16
N THR A 256 8.12 -11.61 3.22
CA THR A 256 9.01 -12.76 3.40
C THR A 256 10.46 -12.34 3.54
N GLN A 257 10.92 -11.39 2.72
CA GLN A 257 12.27 -10.86 2.82
C GLN A 257 12.52 -10.10 4.13
N LEU A 258 11.54 -9.32 4.60
CA LEU A 258 11.63 -8.61 5.87
C LEU A 258 11.76 -9.58 7.05
N MET A 259 10.95 -10.63 7.05
CA MET A 259 11.02 -11.67 8.08
C MET A 259 12.35 -12.43 8.01
N TYR A 260 12.80 -12.79 6.81
CA TYR A 260 14.10 -13.43 6.59
C TYR A 260 15.26 -12.59 7.12
N SER A 261 15.28 -11.29 6.80
CA SER A 261 16.34 -10.36 7.23
C SER A 261 16.39 -10.24 8.76
N ASN A 262 15.25 -10.20 9.43
CA ASN A 262 15.18 -10.11 10.89
C ASN A 262 15.63 -11.41 11.59
N ILE A 263 15.22 -12.57 11.07
CA ILE A 263 15.62 -13.88 11.62
C ILE A 263 17.13 -14.11 11.46
N THR A 264 17.68 -13.73 10.31
CA THR A 264 19.06 -14.02 9.95
C THR A 264 20.05 -12.91 10.31
N GLN A 265 19.62 -11.88 11.05
CA GLN A 265 20.46 -10.71 11.38
C GLN A 265 21.71 -11.06 12.20
N TYR A 266 21.65 -12.12 13.02
CA TYR A 266 22.76 -12.59 13.86
C TYR A 266 23.53 -13.76 13.24
N CYS A 267 23.12 -14.22 12.06
CA CYS A 267 23.82 -15.31 11.38
C CYS A 267 25.03 -14.74 10.64
N PRO A 268 26.24 -15.29 10.82
CA PRO A 268 27.40 -14.88 10.04
C PRO A 268 27.18 -15.22 8.56
N LYS A 269 27.37 -14.23 7.68
CA LYS A 269 27.16 -14.34 6.23
C LYS A 269 28.42 -13.91 5.49
N SER A 270 28.70 -14.57 4.37
CA SER A 270 29.78 -14.15 3.46
C SER A 270 29.45 -12.82 2.79
N THR A 271 30.48 -12.10 2.34
CA THR A 271 30.33 -10.82 1.62
C THR A 271 29.49 -10.96 0.35
N LEU A 272 29.66 -12.06 -0.38
CA LEU A 272 28.85 -12.37 -1.57
C LEU A 272 27.37 -12.56 -1.22
N ARG A 273 27.08 -13.32 -0.16
CA ARG A 273 25.70 -13.55 0.28
C ARG A 273 25.02 -12.27 0.74
N ASN A 274 25.71 -11.41 1.49
CA ASN A 274 25.19 -10.10 1.88
C ASN A 274 24.88 -9.22 0.66
N ALA A 275 25.73 -9.25 -0.37
CA ALA A 275 25.48 -8.51 -1.61
C ALA A 275 24.24 -9.03 -2.35
N GLN A 276 24.07 -10.36 -2.48
CA GLN A 276 22.89 -10.97 -3.10
C GLN A 276 21.60 -10.63 -2.35
N GLU A 277 21.62 -10.79 -1.02
CA GLU A 277 20.48 -10.46 -0.16
C GLU A 277 20.13 -8.97 -0.24
N SER A 278 21.13 -8.09 -0.37
CA SER A 278 20.90 -6.65 -0.55
C SER A 278 20.21 -6.34 -1.88
N VAL A 279 20.60 -6.96 -3.00
CA VAL A 279 19.91 -6.75 -4.28
C VAL A 279 18.46 -7.24 -4.20
N PHE A 280 18.25 -8.42 -3.62
CA PHE A 280 16.92 -8.99 -3.48
C PHE A 280 16.03 -8.14 -2.56
N ALA A 281 16.57 -7.65 -1.43
CA ALA A 281 15.88 -6.73 -0.54
C ALA A 281 15.48 -5.44 -1.26
N GLU A 282 16.37 -4.86 -2.06
CA GLU A 282 16.11 -3.63 -2.79
C GLU A 282 15.04 -3.83 -3.86
N LEU A 283 15.09 -4.96 -4.58
CA LEU A 283 14.07 -5.34 -5.55
C LEU A 283 12.70 -5.55 -4.90
N THR A 284 12.60 -6.33 -3.82
CA THR A 284 11.30 -6.60 -3.16
C THR A 284 10.73 -5.35 -2.50
N HIS A 285 11.58 -4.49 -1.92
CA HIS A 285 11.15 -3.18 -1.47
C HIS A 285 10.59 -2.34 -2.63
N LEU A 286 11.28 -2.24 -3.76
CA LEU A 286 10.79 -1.49 -4.93
C LEU A 286 9.47 -2.08 -5.47
N LEU A 287 9.36 -3.41 -5.54
CA LEU A 287 8.12 -4.09 -5.92
C LEU A 287 6.96 -3.74 -4.99
N SER A 288 7.18 -3.59 -3.68
CA SER A 288 6.13 -3.18 -2.75
C SER A 288 5.56 -1.80 -3.07
N TYR A 289 6.35 -0.89 -3.66
CA TYR A 289 5.84 0.43 -4.10
C TYR A 289 4.91 0.34 -5.31
N THR A 290 5.02 -0.73 -6.11
CA THR A 290 4.14 -0.96 -7.27
C THR A 290 2.67 -1.05 -6.86
N PHE A 291 2.38 -1.58 -5.66
CA PHE A 291 1.01 -1.61 -5.13
C PHE A 291 0.41 -0.20 -5.09
N PHE A 292 1.06 0.73 -4.38
CA PHE A 292 0.61 2.12 -4.25
C PHE A 292 0.57 2.85 -5.60
N ALA A 293 1.50 2.54 -6.52
CA ALA A 293 1.51 3.15 -7.85
C ALA A 293 0.38 2.63 -8.75
N SER A 294 -0.04 1.37 -8.57
CA SER A 294 -0.91 0.67 -9.52
C SER A 294 -2.38 1.07 -9.46
N SER A 295 -2.85 1.60 -8.32
CA SER A 295 -4.28 1.81 -8.05
C SER A 295 -4.97 2.57 -9.19
N PHE A 296 -4.46 3.74 -9.58
CA PHE A 296 -5.03 4.57 -10.65
C PHE A 296 -4.99 3.91 -12.03
N TYR A 297 -3.88 3.25 -12.38
CA TYR A 297 -3.75 2.58 -13.68
C TYR A 297 -4.74 1.43 -13.80
N VAL A 298 -4.96 0.69 -12.72
CA VAL A 298 -6.01 -0.33 -12.62
C VAL A 298 -7.40 0.32 -12.77
N SER A 299 -7.64 1.49 -12.16
CA SER A 299 -8.89 2.23 -12.33
C SER A 299 -9.14 2.63 -13.79
N ILE A 300 -8.14 3.17 -14.50
CA ILE A 300 -8.26 3.54 -15.92
C ILE A 300 -8.55 2.31 -16.80
N ILE A 301 -7.83 1.20 -16.57
CA ILE A 301 -8.00 -0.01 -17.38
C ILE A 301 -9.41 -0.60 -17.21
N THR A 302 -9.94 -0.56 -15.98
CA THR A 302 -11.22 -1.19 -15.65
C THR A 302 -12.45 -0.38 -16.03
N ASN A 303 -12.33 0.94 -16.22
CA ASN A 303 -13.48 1.78 -16.50
C ASN A 303 -13.30 2.65 -17.75
N VAL A 304 -14.12 2.39 -18.77
CA VAL A 304 -14.19 3.18 -20.00
C VAL A 304 -14.67 4.62 -19.73
N GLY A 305 -15.43 4.87 -18.66
CA GLY A 305 -15.82 6.22 -18.25
C GLY A 305 -14.72 6.99 -17.52
N PHE A 306 -13.56 6.36 -17.28
CA PHE A 306 -12.34 6.98 -16.76
C PHE A 306 -11.26 7.16 -17.85
N ARG A 307 -11.54 6.76 -19.09
CA ARG A 307 -10.77 7.14 -20.28
C ARG A 307 -11.36 8.40 -20.90
#